data_AF-N9DGJ7-F1
#
_entry.id   AF-N9DGJ7-F1
#
_cell.length_a   1.000
_cell.length_b   1.000
_cell.length_c   1.000
_cell.angle_alpha   90.00
_cell.angle_beta   90.00
_cell.angle_gamma   90.00
#
_symmetry.space_group_name_H-M   'P 1'
#
loop_
_entity.id
_entity.type
_entity.pdbx_description
1 polymer ?
#
loop_
_entity_poly.entity_id
_entity_poly.type
_entity_poly.pdbx_seq_one_letter_code
_entity_poly.pdbx_strand_id
1 'polypeptide(L)'
;MSELQVIEQNAIVAAFQSQGGTDALFERIAEQARSVVPDVTTKKGRDAIGSLAAKVSSSKKLAEKYALDLVADQKAQIKIVDQDRIQFCKKMDALRDEILAPRDAYEQAEKDRVAKHKNFIASIFTMGAFEQYENRGSDYIKQMFSNIEDIVIDSSLEEFEQEAKIAKFETLEKLRTALAAREKYEAEQAELERLRQAELERQQRERDEAIARQAAENARIEAENKAQAEREQAEKLAREFAEREARLKAEKEAAELREAQLKQQAIEQAKQAEIQKQQAIEAERLRIEAEQAAKIKADQEAEAVRLANKEHMRSINREILNKLCEIGLDEGQAKAVITAIANNQVPHVSVKY
;
A
#
# COMPACT_ATOMS: atom_id res chain seq x y z
N MET A 1 85.27 95.51 86.89
CA MET A 1 85.25 94.10 86.47
C MET A 1 83.80 93.73 86.22
N SER A 2 83.43 93.42 84.98
CA SER A 2 82.10 92.92 84.66
C SER A 2 82.08 91.40 84.90
N GLU A 3 81.16 90.91 85.71
CA GLU A 3 80.96 89.47 85.88
C GLU A 3 80.07 88.92 84.76
N LEU A 4 80.32 87.70 84.29
CA LEU A 4 79.41 87.01 83.37
C LEU A 4 78.04 86.83 84.04
N GLN A 5 77.01 87.46 83.47
CA GLN A 5 75.63 87.32 83.91
C GLN A 5 75.07 85.98 83.40
N VAL A 6 74.19 85.37 84.20
CA VAL A 6 73.43 84.20 83.73
C VAL A 6 72.49 84.67 82.63
N ILE A 7 72.43 83.94 81.52
CA ILE A 7 71.58 84.33 80.39
C ILE A 7 70.11 84.29 80.82
N GLU A 8 69.40 85.35 80.45
CA GLU A 8 67.96 85.43 80.63
C GLU A 8 67.23 84.53 79.63
N GLN A 9 66.21 83.82 80.10
CA GLN A 9 65.37 82.94 79.28
C GLN A 9 64.85 83.63 78.00
N ASN A 10 64.56 84.93 78.07
CA ASN A 10 64.08 85.73 76.93
C ASN A 10 65.10 85.83 75.79
N ALA A 11 66.40 85.90 76.10
CA ALA A 11 67.45 85.93 75.08
C ALA A 11 67.56 84.59 74.36
N ILE A 12 67.31 83.49 75.07
CA ILE A 12 67.24 82.13 74.51
C ILE A 12 66.00 82.02 73.60
N VAL A 13 64.84 82.47 74.06
CA VAL A 13 63.59 82.49 73.28
C VAL A 13 63.79 83.21 71.95
N ALA A 14 64.32 84.43 71.98
CA ALA A 14 64.58 85.22 70.78
C ALA A 14 65.58 84.54 69.83
N ALA A 15 66.64 83.93 70.37
CA ALA A 15 67.67 83.25 69.58
C ALA A 15 67.11 82.08 68.75
N PHE A 16 66.10 81.37 69.26
CA PHE A 16 65.48 80.24 68.54
C PHE A 16 64.33 80.66 67.61
N GLN A 17 63.95 81.94 67.57
CA GLN A 17 62.88 82.45 66.69
C GLN A 17 63.38 82.85 65.29
N SER A 18 64.69 83.01 65.11
CA SER A 18 65.29 83.46 63.85
C SER A 18 66.49 82.60 63.46
N GLN A 19 66.65 82.38 62.15
CA GLN A 19 67.84 81.75 61.61
C GLN A 19 69.10 82.55 62.00
N GLY A 20 70.12 81.87 62.54
CA GLY A 20 71.36 82.49 63.04
C GLY A 20 71.25 83.17 64.42
N GLY A 21 70.07 83.16 65.06
CA GLY A 21 69.89 83.78 66.37
C GLY A 21 70.69 83.09 67.49
N THR A 22 70.89 81.77 67.40
CA THR A 22 71.73 81.01 68.33
C THR A 22 73.21 81.35 68.21
N ASP A 23 73.67 81.71 67.00
CA ASP A 23 75.06 82.13 66.76
C ASP A 23 75.30 83.51 67.37
N ALA A 24 74.36 84.45 67.19
CA ALA A 24 74.40 85.76 67.84
C ALA A 24 74.37 85.66 69.38
N LEU A 25 73.56 84.73 69.90
CA LEU A 25 73.53 84.44 71.34
C LEU A 25 74.87 83.87 71.82
N PHE A 26 75.46 82.93 71.08
CA PHE A 26 76.78 82.38 71.39
C PHE A 26 77.86 83.47 71.42
N GLU A 27 77.95 84.31 70.39
CA GLU A 27 78.96 85.37 70.30
C GLU A 27 78.84 86.34 71.48
N ARG A 28 77.62 86.71 71.87
CA ARG A 28 77.39 87.54 73.07
C ARG A 28 77.91 86.88 74.35
N ILE A 29 77.67 85.59 74.54
CA ILE A 29 78.17 84.84 75.71
C ILE A 29 79.70 84.75 75.67
N ALA A 30 80.25 84.46 74.49
CA ALA A 30 81.68 84.29 74.27
C ALA A 30 82.43 85.60 74.53
N GLU A 31 81.90 86.73 74.06
CA GLU A 31 82.43 88.07 74.33
C GLU A 31 82.44 88.37 75.83
N GLN A 32 81.31 88.17 76.51
CA GLN A 32 81.22 88.38 77.96
C GLN A 32 82.18 87.47 78.74
N ALA A 33 82.29 86.20 78.37
CA ALA A 33 83.16 85.25 79.04
C ALA A 33 84.65 85.58 78.82
N ARG A 34 85.05 85.93 77.59
CA ARG A 34 86.43 86.29 77.25
C ARG A 34 86.87 87.64 77.84
N SER A 35 85.92 88.54 78.16
CA SER A 35 86.21 89.83 78.80
C SER A 35 86.66 89.71 80.26
N VAL A 36 86.43 88.57 80.91
CA VAL A 36 86.85 88.30 82.29
C VAL A 36 88.27 87.75 82.25
N VAL A 37 89.23 88.42 82.91
CA VAL A 37 90.63 87.99 83.01
C VAL A 37 90.98 87.69 84.48
N PRO A 38 90.79 86.44 84.96
CA PRO A 38 91.10 86.07 86.34
C PRO A 38 92.61 85.91 86.59
N ASP A 39 93.06 86.31 87.77
CA ASP A 39 94.45 86.11 88.20
C ASP A 39 94.70 84.66 88.66
N VAL A 40 95.32 83.87 87.78
CA VAL A 40 95.65 82.45 88.00
C VAL A 40 96.63 82.20 89.15
N THR A 41 97.39 83.20 89.58
CA THR A 41 98.34 83.07 90.69
C THR A 41 97.61 82.97 92.04
N THR A 42 96.38 83.49 92.12
CA THR A 42 95.56 83.45 93.33
C THR A 42 94.55 82.30 93.31
N LYS A 43 94.23 81.74 94.49
CA LYS A 43 93.16 80.75 94.64
C LYS A 43 91.81 81.30 94.13
N LYS A 44 91.51 82.55 94.50
CA LYS A 44 90.26 83.24 94.10
C LYS A 44 90.13 83.37 92.58
N GLY A 45 91.21 83.70 91.86
CA GLY A 45 91.16 83.80 90.40
C GLY A 45 91.01 82.44 89.72
N ARG A 46 91.63 81.36 90.25
CA ARG A 46 91.39 79.99 89.74
C ARG A 46 89.94 79.52 89.99
N ASP A 47 89.37 79.80 91.16
CA ASP A 47 87.97 79.49 91.46
C ASP A 47 86.99 80.27 90.57
N ALA A 48 87.35 81.50 90.18
CA ALA A 48 86.57 82.31 89.23
C ALA A 48 86.55 81.73 87.80
N ILE A 49 87.64 81.10 87.34
CA ILE A 49 87.68 80.37 86.05
C ILE A 49 86.67 79.22 86.06
N GLY A 50 86.66 78.41 87.13
CA GLY A 50 85.70 77.31 87.28
C GLY A 50 84.25 77.81 87.32
N SER A 51 84.01 78.91 88.02
CA SER A 51 82.69 79.55 88.10
C SER A 51 82.21 80.08 86.74
N LEU A 52 83.13 80.67 85.95
CA LEU A 52 82.84 81.14 84.59
C LEU A 52 82.47 79.99 83.64
N ALA A 53 83.25 78.91 83.66
CA ALA A 53 82.97 77.72 82.87
C ALA A 53 81.63 77.05 83.26
N ALA A 54 81.31 77.01 84.56
CA ALA A 54 80.04 76.49 85.05
C ALA A 54 78.84 77.33 84.58
N LYS A 55 78.97 78.67 84.53
CA LYS A 55 77.95 79.57 83.99
C LYS A 55 77.72 79.33 82.49
N VAL A 56 78.77 79.21 81.69
CA VAL A 56 78.66 78.86 80.24
C VAL A 56 77.97 77.51 80.06
N SER A 57 78.35 76.51 80.85
CA SER A 57 77.72 75.17 80.81
C SER A 57 76.24 75.22 81.20
N SER A 58 75.88 76.06 82.17
CA SER A 58 74.49 76.24 82.61
C SER A 58 73.66 76.93 81.54
N SER A 59 74.20 77.96 80.90
CA SER A 59 73.59 78.65 79.76
C SER A 59 73.34 77.71 78.57
N LYS A 60 74.32 76.85 78.24
CA LYS A 60 74.13 75.80 77.22
C LYS A 60 72.96 74.88 77.58
N LYS A 61 72.97 74.33 78.80
CA LYS A 61 71.91 73.40 79.26
C LYS A 61 70.52 74.05 79.21
N LEU A 62 70.42 75.32 79.56
CA LEU A 62 69.16 76.07 79.50
C LEU A 62 68.67 76.25 78.06
N ALA A 63 69.57 76.61 77.13
CA ALA A 63 69.25 76.76 75.71
C ALA A 63 68.85 75.42 75.06
N GLU A 64 69.58 74.34 75.37
CA GLU A 64 69.29 72.99 74.89
C GLU A 64 67.92 72.49 75.41
N LYS A 65 67.65 72.70 76.71
CA LYS A 65 66.34 72.36 77.29
C LYS A 65 65.21 73.12 76.60
N TYR A 66 65.35 74.43 76.43
CA TYR A 66 64.34 75.24 75.74
C TYR A 66 64.10 74.78 74.30
N ALA A 67 65.14 74.43 73.55
CA ALA A 67 65.00 73.92 72.18
C ALA A 67 64.24 72.59 72.14
N LEU A 68 64.53 71.68 73.07
CA LEU A 68 63.83 70.40 73.19
C LEU A 68 62.35 70.60 73.54
N ASP A 69 62.06 71.46 74.51
CA ASP A 69 60.70 71.81 74.93
C ASP A 69 59.92 72.45 73.75
N LEU A 70 60.54 73.40 73.03
CA LEU A 70 59.94 74.06 71.86
C LEU A 70 59.62 73.07 70.73
N VAL A 71 60.53 72.14 70.43
CA VAL A 71 60.30 71.11 69.40
C VAL A 71 59.20 70.14 69.84
N ALA A 72 59.15 69.78 71.12
CA ALA A 72 58.10 68.93 71.67
C ALA A 72 56.72 69.60 71.54
N ASP A 73 56.62 70.87 71.95
CA ASP A 73 55.39 71.66 71.86
C ASP A 73 54.93 71.84 70.40
N GLN A 74 55.84 72.18 69.49
CA GLN A 74 55.53 72.30 68.07
C GLN A 74 55.05 70.98 67.47
N LYS A 75 55.70 69.85 67.80
CA LYS A 75 55.26 68.52 67.34
C LYS A 75 53.89 68.16 67.90
N ALA A 76 53.61 68.49 69.16
CA ALA A 76 52.30 68.28 69.77
C ALA A 76 51.22 69.10 69.05
N GLN A 77 51.51 70.38 68.77
CA GLN A 77 50.59 71.25 68.03
C GLN A 77 50.34 70.76 66.59
N ILE A 78 51.40 70.36 65.87
CA ILE A 78 51.29 69.79 64.51
C ILE A 78 50.42 68.53 64.54
N LYS A 79 50.61 67.66 65.53
CA LYS A 79 49.81 66.44 65.69
C LYS A 79 48.32 66.76 65.87
N ILE A 80 47.98 67.76 66.69
CA ILE A 80 46.59 68.22 66.88
C ILE A 80 46.02 68.74 65.56
N VAL A 81 46.75 69.62 64.86
CA VAL A 81 46.30 70.18 63.58
C VAL A 81 46.06 69.08 62.53
N ASP A 82 46.94 68.09 62.44
CA ASP A 82 46.78 66.98 61.48
C ASP A 82 45.55 66.11 61.82
N GLN A 83 45.36 65.81 63.11
CA GLN A 83 44.18 65.08 63.58
C GLN A 83 42.88 65.85 63.28
N ASP A 84 42.84 67.14 63.61
CA ASP A 84 41.68 67.98 63.36
C ASP A 84 41.40 68.12 61.86
N ARG A 85 42.43 68.27 61.03
CA ARG A 85 42.28 68.29 59.56
C ARG A 85 41.62 67.02 59.06
N ILE A 86 42.09 65.84 59.50
CA ILE A 86 41.53 64.55 59.08
C ILE A 86 40.06 64.45 59.51
N GLN A 87 39.75 64.81 60.76
CA GLN A 87 38.39 64.75 61.28
C GLN A 87 37.47 65.75 60.58
N PHE A 88 37.96 66.95 60.29
CA PHE A 88 37.21 67.97 59.56
C PHE A 88 36.89 67.52 58.14
N CYS A 89 37.87 67.01 57.38
CA CYS A 89 37.64 66.47 56.04
C CYS A 89 36.60 65.34 56.06
N LYS A 90 36.72 64.37 56.98
CA LYS A 90 35.75 63.28 57.13
C LYS A 90 34.33 63.79 57.42
N LYS A 91 34.18 64.79 58.29
CA LYS A 91 32.88 65.40 58.61
C LYS A 91 32.30 66.15 57.40
N MET A 92 33.13 66.85 56.64
CA MET A 92 32.70 67.57 55.44
C MET A 92 32.28 66.61 54.32
N ASP A 93 33.01 65.50 54.12
CA ASP A 93 32.63 64.45 53.18
C ASP A 93 31.30 63.80 53.59
N ALA A 94 31.15 63.43 54.87
CA ALA A 94 29.88 62.86 55.36
C ALA A 94 28.70 63.82 55.20
N LEU A 95 28.89 65.12 55.48
CA LEU A 95 27.86 66.14 55.28
C LEU A 95 27.51 66.32 53.80
N ARG A 96 28.51 66.30 52.91
CA ARG A 96 28.26 66.32 51.46
C ARG A 96 27.39 65.13 51.06
N ASP A 97 27.75 63.92 51.50
CA ASP A 97 27.04 62.70 51.13
C ASP A 97 25.62 62.69 51.71
N GLU A 98 25.42 63.18 52.93
CA GLU A 98 24.09 63.39 53.53
C GLU A 98 23.23 64.36 52.71
N ILE A 99 23.81 65.49 52.25
CA ILE A 99 23.11 66.47 51.41
C ILE A 99 22.77 65.90 50.03
N LEU A 100 23.62 65.03 49.47
CA LEU A 100 23.40 64.39 48.17
C LEU A 100 22.40 63.23 48.24
N ALA A 101 22.30 62.54 49.38
CA ALA A 101 21.50 61.32 49.53
C ALA A 101 20.03 61.46 49.07
N PRO A 102 19.29 62.55 49.34
CA PRO A 102 17.92 62.69 48.84
C PRO A 102 17.83 62.76 47.31
N ARG A 103 18.78 63.43 46.65
CA ARG A 103 18.83 63.49 45.19
C ARG A 103 19.15 62.13 44.60
N ASP A 104 20.17 61.47 45.13
CA ASP A 104 20.59 60.16 44.62
C ASP A 104 19.49 59.10 44.83
N ALA A 105 18.76 59.18 45.95
CA ALA A 105 17.58 58.35 46.21
C ALA A 105 16.43 58.62 45.23
N TYR A 106 16.15 59.89 44.91
CA TYR A 106 15.15 60.25 43.91
C TYR A 106 15.53 59.76 42.51
N GLU A 107 16.78 59.97 42.09
CA GLU A 107 17.27 59.50 40.79
C GLU A 107 17.18 57.98 40.65
N GLN A 108 17.47 57.24 41.73
CA GLN A 108 17.33 55.78 41.73
C GLN A 108 15.86 55.35 41.69
N ALA A 109 15.00 55.97 42.51
CA ALA A 109 13.56 55.69 42.50
C ALA A 109 12.93 55.97 41.13
N GLU A 110 13.36 57.04 40.45
CA GLU A 110 12.88 57.39 39.12
C GLU A 110 13.38 56.41 38.04
N LYS A 111 14.64 55.97 38.12
CA LYS A 111 15.16 54.90 37.27
C LYS A 111 14.37 53.60 37.46
N ASP A 112 14.08 53.23 38.70
CA ASP A 112 13.34 52.01 39.02
C ASP A 112 11.88 52.11 38.57
N ARG A 113 11.24 53.28 38.73
CA ARG A 113 9.89 53.57 38.21
C ARG A 113 9.84 53.39 36.70
N VAL A 114 10.72 54.06 35.95
CA VAL A 114 10.79 53.95 34.48
C VAL A 114 11.09 52.51 34.04
N ALA A 115 12.03 51.83 34.69
CA ALA A 115 12.37 50.44 34.39
C ALA A 115 11.18 49.50 34.61
N LYS A 116 10.43 49.68 35.71
CA LYS A 116 9.22 48.92 36.01
C LYS A 116 8.18 49.05 34.88
N HIS A 117 7.90 50.26 34.41
CA HIS A 117 6.95 50.48 33.32
C HIS A 117 7.42 49.86 32.00
N LYS A 118 8.69 50.06 31.64
CA LYS A 118 9.27 49.48 30.41
C LYS A 118 9.27 47.95 30.44
N ASN A 119 9.61 47.34 31.58
CA ASN A 119 9.57 45.89 31.74
C ASN A 119 8.15 45.35 31.65
N PHE A 120 7.16 46.05 32.20
CA PHE A 120 5.75 45.70 32.05
C PHE A 120 5.33 45.70 30.56
N ILE A 121 5.63 46.76 29.82
CA ILE A 121 5.34 46.84 28.37
C ILE A 121 6.07 45.73 27.61
N ALA A 122 7.35 45.50 27.88
CA ALA A 122 8.12 44.43 27.26
C ALA A 122 7.54 43.04 27.54
N SER A 123 6.95 42.83 28.73
CA SER A 123 6.29 41.56 29.07
C SER A 123 5.07 41.28 28.19
N ILE A 124 4.30 42.32 27.82
CA ILE A 124 3.15 42.20 26.91
C ILE A 124 3.64 41.66 25.55
N PHE A 125 4.68 42.25 24.98
CA PHE A 125 5.25 41.78 23.71
C PHE A 125 5.81 40.36 23.81
N THR A 126 6.45 40.03 24.94
CA THR A 126 7.01 38.69 25.17
C THR A 126 5.92 37.62 25.23
N MET A 127 4.77 37.93 25.85
CA MET A 127 3.63 37.00 25.93
C MET A 127 3.04 36.66 24.57
N GLY A 128 3.06 37.59 23.61
CA GLY A 128 2.59 37.35 22.24
C GLY A 128 3.69 37.09 21.21
N ALA A 129 4.91 36.79 21.66
CA ALA A 129 6.00 36.39 20.78
C ALA A 129 5.70 35.02 20.13
N PHE A 130 6.13 34.83 18.88
CA PHE A 130 5.83 33.64 18.09
C PHE A 130 6.31 32.35 18.75
N GLU A 131 7.49 32.40 19.39
CA GLU A 131 8.13 31.30 20.10
C GLU A 131 7.25 30.74 21.23
N GLN A 132 6.31 31.54 21.76
CA GLN A 132 5.38 31.08 22.80
C GLN A 132 4.34 30.09 22.28
N TYR A 133 4.01 30.14 20.98
CA TYR A 133 2.88 29.41 20.42
C TYR A 133 3.12 28.68 19.09
N GLU A 134 4.30 28.79 18.47
CA GLU A 134 4.62 28.18 17.16
C GLU A 134 4.30 26.68 17.04
N ASN A 135 4.42 25.94 18.14
CA ASN A 135 4.19 24.50 18.21
C ASN A 135 2.96 24.13 19.06
N ARG A 136 2.02 25.06 19.22
CA ARG A 136 0.81 24.90 20.04
C ARG A 136 -0.45 24.91 19.16
N GLY A 137 -1.54 24.38 19.69
CA GLY A 137 -2.86 24.43 19.04
C GLY A 137 -3.57 25.78 19.20
N SER A 138 -4.65 25.97 18.46
CA SER A 138 -5.46 27.20 18.51
C SER A 138 -5.96 27.54 19.93
N ASP A 139 -6.30 26.55 20.75
CA ASP A 139 -6.76 26.75 22.13
C ASP A 139 -5.73 27.47 23.03
N TYR A 140 -4.43 27.16 22.84
CA TYR A 140 -3.38 27.83 23.59
C TYR A 140 -3.24 29.30 23.16
N ILE A 141 -3.36 29.58 21.86
CA ILE A 141 -3.33 30.95 21.32
C ILE A 141 -4.54 31.75 21.85
N LYS A 142 -5.73 31.13 21.94
CA LYS A 142 -6.92 31.74 22.57
C LYS A 142 -6.69 32.08 24.04
N GLN A 143 -6.06 31.18 24.79
CA GLN A 143 -5.73 31.45 26.19
C GLN A 143 -4.76 32.62 26.32
N MET A 144 -3.70 32.68 25.50
CA MET A 144 -2.78 33.81 25.50
C MET A 144 -3.46 35.12 25.10
N PHE A 145 -4.36 35.08 24.11
CA PHE A 145 -5.16 36.22 23.71
C PHE A 145 -5.99 36.75 24.89
N SER A 146 -6.73 35.88 25.59
CA SER A 146 -7.51 36.24 26.77
C SER A 146 -6.63 36.83 27.88
N ASN A 147 -5.49 36.19 28.17
CA ASN A 147 -4.56 36.68 29.20
C ASN A 147 -4.09 38.11 28.91
N ILE A 148 -3.81 38.45 27.65
CA ILE A 148 -3.41 39.81 27.25
C ILE A 148 -4.61 40.77 27.27
N GLU A 149 -5.79 40.30 26.85
CA GLU A 149 -7.04 41.07 26.91
C GLU A 149 -7.42 41.46 28.35
N ASP A 150 -7.13 40.60 29.32
CA ASP A 150 -7.37 40.83 30.75
C ASP A 150 -6.35 41.77 31.41
N ILE A 151 -5.23 42.10 30.73
CA ILE A 151 -4.25 43.06 31.26
C ILE A 151 -4.89 44.44 31.39
N VAL A 152 -5.02 44.93 32.62
CA VAL A 152 -5.51 46.28 32.90
C VAL A 152 -4.40 47.28 32.59
N ILE A 153 -4.73 48.28 31.78
CA ILE A 153 -3.85 49.39 31.41
C ILE A 153 -4.58 50.67 31.79
N ASP A 154 -4.13 51.29 32.87
CA ASP A 154 -4.72 52.48 33.45
C ASP A 154 -3.65 53.53 33.81
N SER A 155 -4.07 54.58 34.50
CA SER A 155 -3.22 55.70 34.89
C SER A 155 -2.07 55.33 35.83
N SER A 156 -2.02 54.11 36.38
CA SER A 156 -0.89 53.64 37.20
C SER A 156 0.40 53.48 36.39
N LEU A 157 0.32 53.50 35.05
CA LEU A 157 1.46 53.48 34.15
C LEU A 157 1.96 54.88 33.77
N GLU A 158 1.34 55.94 34.29
CA GLU A 158 1.79 57.32 34.14
C GLU A 158 2.00 57.69 32.66
N GLU A 159 3.14 58.28 32.27
CA GLU A 159 3.42 58.66 30.89
C GLU A 159 3.53 57.47 29.92
N PHE A 160 3.65 56.25 30.44
CA PHE A 160 3.76 55.01 29.67
C PHE A 160 2.40 54.35 29.38
N GLU A 161 1.28 54.90 29.88
CA GLU A 161 -0.06 54.33 29.66
C GLU A 161 -0.37 54.15 28.17
N GLN A 162 -0.09 55.16 27.35
CA GLN A 162 -0.38 55.10 25.91
C GLN A 162 0.52 54.09 25.19
N GLU A 163 1.79 54.02 25.55
CA GLU A 163 2.73 53.03 25.00
C GLU A 163 2.29 51.61 25.36
N ALA A 164 1.83 51.38 26.59
CA ALA A 164 1.27 50.10 27.01
C ALA A 164 -0.01 49.74 26.25
N LYS A 165 -0.92 50.70 26.01
CA LYS A 165 -2.14 50.47 25.20
C LYS A 165 -1.79 50.04 23.78
N ILE A 166 -0.79 50.70 23.17
CA ILE A 166 -0.30 50.34 21.83
C ILE A 166 0.31 48.94 21.86
N ALA A 167 1.17 48.63 22.83
CA ALA A 167 1.78 47.30 22.97
C ALA A 167 0.74 46.19 23.11
N LYS A 168 -0.30 46.40 23.94
CA LYS A 168 -1.43 45.47 24.07
C LYS A 168 -2.18 45.30 22.76
N PHE A 169 -2.53 46.40 22.10
CA PHE A 169 -3.24 46.36 20.82
C PHE A 169 -2.46 45.60 19.74
N GLU A 170 -1.19 45.96 19.53
CA GLU A 170 -0.33 45.30 18.53
C GLU A 170 -0.17 43.81 18.82
N THR A 171 -0.04 43.44 20.09
CA THR A 171 0.13 42.05 20.49
C THR A 171 -1.15 41.25 20.28
N LEU A 172 -2.32 41.82 20.58
CA LEU A 172 -3.62 41.20 20.30
C LEU A 172 -3.85 41.03 18.79
N GLU A 173 -3.50 42.01 17.96
CA GLU A 173 -3.62 41.89 16.50
C GLU A 173 -2.71 40.76 15.94
N LYS A 174 -1.48 40.65 16.45
CA LYS A 174 -0.56 39.55 16.11
C LYS A 174 -1.16 38.19 16.48
N LEU A 175 -1.64 38.04 17.71
CA LEU A 175 -2.27 36.80 18.17
C LEU A 175 -3.55 36.47 17.42
N ARG A 176 -4.38 37.47 17.08
CA ARG A 176 -5.59 37.26 16.26
C ARG A 176 -5.24 36.70 14.89
N THR A 177 -4.21 37.26 14.25
CA THR A 177 -3.73 36.79 12.94
C THR A 177 -3.21 35.35 13.03
N ALA A 178 -2.38 35.06 14.05
CA ALA A 178 -1.86 33.72 14.28
C ALA A 178 -2.97 32.70 14.59
N LEU A 179 -3.97 33.09 15.38
CA LEU A 179 -5.12 32.26 15.73
C LEU A 179 -5.91 31.90 14.47
N ALA A 180 -6.26 32.88 13.64
CA ALA A 180 -7.00 32.64 12.41
C ALA A 180 -6.24 31.69 11.46
N ALA A 181 -4.92 31.87 11.33
CA ALA A 181 -4.09 30.97 10.54
C ALA A 181 -4.08 29.54 11.11
N ARG A 182 -4.00 29.40 12.44
CA ARG A 182 -3.96 28.10 13.11
C ARG A 182 -5.30 27.37 13.06
N GLU A 183 -6.41 28.07 13.28
CA GLU A 183 -7.76 27.51 13.16
C GLU A 183 -8.04 27.04 11.74
N LYS A 184 -7.61 27.81 10.73
CA LYS A 184 -7.70 27.40 9.33
C LYS A 184 -6.91 26.12 9.07
N TYR A 185 -5.66 26.06 9.53
CA TYR A 185 -4.82 24.86 9.40
C TYR A 185 -5.45 23.64 10.06
N GLU A 186 -5.97 23.78 11.29
CA GLU A 186 -6.62 22.69 12.03
C GLU A 186 -7.91 22.21 11.35
N ALA A 187 -8.71 23.13 10.82
CA ALA A 187 -9.90 22.81 10.04
C ALA A 187 -9.56 22.04 8.75
N GLU A 188 -8.55 22.48 8.01
CA GLU A 188 -8.06 21.80 6.79
C GLU A 188 -7.55 20.38 7.11
N GLN A 189 -6.83 20.19 8.23
CA GLN A 189 -6.40 18.86 8.67
C GLN A 189 -7.58 17.96 9.05
N ALA A 190 -8.58 18.50 9.75
CA ALA A 190 -9.77 17.74 10.12
C ALA A 190 -10.62 17.34 8.89
N GLU A 191 -10.75 18.23 7.90
CA GLU A 191 -11.41 17.92 6.63
C GLU A 191 -10.64 16.86 5.84
N LEU A 192 -9.32 16.98 5.76
CA LEU A 192 -8.47 15.99 5.07
C LEU A 192 -8.60 14.60 5.70
N GLU A 193 -8.65 14.51 7.03
CA GLU A 193 -8.84 13.25 7.73
C GLU A 193 -10.23 12.66 7.48
N ARG A 194 -11.28 13.50 7.46
CA ARG A 194 -12.64 13.07 7.07
C ARG A 194 -12.69 12.53 5.65
N LEU A 195 -12.04 13.20 4.71
CA LEU A 195 -11.97 12.75 3.32
C LEU A 195 -11.23 11.41 3.19
N ARG A 196 -10.14 11.21 3.95
CA ARG A 196 -9.43 9.92 3.99
C ARG A 196 -10.29 8.80 4.56
N GLN A 197 -11.05 9.05 5.62
CA GLN A 197 -11.96 8.07 6.21
C GLN A 197 -13.09 7.72 5.24
N ALA A 198 -13.72 8.72 4.61
CA ALA A 198 -14.77 8.49 3.61
C ALA A 198 -14.26 7.71 2.39
N GLU A 199 -13.04 8.00 1.94
CA GLU A 199 -12.39 7.26 0.84
C GLU A 199 -12.11 5.80 1.23
N LEU A 200 -11.61 5.56 2.45
CA LEU A 200 -11.38 4.20 2.96
C LEU A 200 -12.69 3.40 3.05
N GLU A 201 -13.76 4.01 3.56
CA GLU A 201 -15.09 3.40 3.63
C GLU A 201 -15.64 3.11 2.22
N ARG A 202 -15.46 4.03 1.26
CA ARG A 202 -15.85 3.81 -0.14
C ARG A 202 -15.10 2.62 -0.73
N GLN A 203 -13.79 2.55 -0.56
CA GLN A 203 -12.98 1.44 -1.06
C GLN A 203 -13.35 0.10 -0.41
N GLN A 204 -13.65 0.08 0.89
CA GLN A 204 -14.17 -1.11 1.56
C GLN A 204 -15.50 -1.54 0.97
N ARG A 205 -16.45 -0.62 0.83
CA ARG A 205 -17.75 -0.90 0.21
C ARG A 205 -17.63 -1.40 -1.22
N GLU A 206 -16.78 -0.79 -2.04
CA GLU A 206 -16.54 -1.24 -3.42
C GLU A 206 -15.95 -2.66 -3.47
N ARG A 207 -15.03 -2.99 -2.55
CA ARG A 207 -14.48 -4.35 -2.41
C ARG A 207 -15.57 -5.33 -1.98
N ASP A 208 -16.38 -4.98 -0.98
CA ASP A 208 -17.46 -5.82 -0.50
C ASP A 208 -18.52 -6.06 -1.59
N GLU A 209 -18.88 -5.02 -2.34
CA GLU A 209 -19.78 -5.12 -3.51
C GLU A 209 -19.16 -5.94 -4.65
N ALA A 210 -17.85 -5.83 -4.90
CA ALA A 210 -17.15 -6.67 -5.87
C ALA A 210 -17.12 -8.15 -5.45
N ILE A 211 -16.84 -8.43 -4.18
CA ILE A 211 -16.87 -9.78 -3.60
C ILE A 211 -18.30 -10.35 -3.68
N ALA A 212 -19.31 -9.57 -3.33
CA ALA A 212 -20.71 -9.99 -3.41
C ALA A 212 -21.14 -10.28 -4.85
N ARG A 213 -20.75 -9.44 -5.82
CA ARG A 213 -20.99 -9.67 -7.25
C ARG A 213 -20.27 -10.92 -7.74
N GLN A 214 -19.01 -11.12 -7.35
CA GLN A 214 -18.25 -12.31 -7.73
C GLN A 214 -18.87 -13.59 -7.14
N ALA A 215 -19.30 -13.54 -5.88
CA ALA A 215 -19.97 -14.66 -5.23
C ALA A 215 -21.31 -14.99 -5.90
N ALA A 216 -22.12 -13.97 -6.25
CA ALA A 216 -23.37 -14.15 -6.97
C ALA A 216 -23.16 -14.71 -8.39
N GLU A 217 -22.15 -14.21 -9.13
CA GLU A 217 -21.83 -14.71 -10.47
C GLU A 217 -21.30 -16.15 -10.41
N ASN A 218 -20.41 -16.46 -9.46
CA ASN A 218 -19.93 -17.82 -9.24
C ASN A 218 -21.08 -18.77 -8.91
N ALA A 219 -22.02 -18.36 -8.05
CA ALA A 219 -23.21 -19.15 -7.73
C ALA A 219 -24.12 -19.34 -8.95
N ARG A 220 -24.26 -18.32 -9.82
CA ARG A 220 -25.01 -18.44 -11.09
C ARG A 220 -24.34 -19.43 -12.03
N ILE A 221 -23.03 -19.32 -12.23
CA ILE A 221 -22.24 -20.23 -13.07
C ILE A 221 -22.31 -21.67 -12.54
N GLU A 222 -22.20 -21.85 -11.22
CA GLU A 222 -22.32 -23.18 -10.60
C GLU A 222 -23.72 -23.77 -10.78
N ALA A 223 -24.78 -22.96 -10.60
CA ALA A 223 -26.15 -23.38 -10.85
C ALA A 223 -26.41 -23.71 -12.33
N GLU A 224 -25.88 -22.92 -13.25
CA GLU A 224 -25.97 -23.14 -14.71
C GLU A 224 -25.22 -24.41 -15.12
N ASN A 225 -23.99 -24.61 -14.64
CA ASN A 225 -23.22 -25.83 -14.88
C ASN A 225 -23.93 -27.07 -14.32
N LYS A 226 -24.53 -26.97 -13.12
CA LYS A 226 -25.30 -28.07 -12.53
C LYS A 226 -26.55 -28.37 -13.36
N ALA A 227 -27.31 -27.35 -13.75
CA ALA A 227 -28.49 -27.51 -14.60
C ALA A 227 -28.13 -28.10 -15.98
N GLN A 228 -27.01 -27.68 -16.56
CA GLN A 228 -26.51 -28.22 -17.82
C GLN A 228 -26.06 -29.68 -17.67
N ALA A 229 -25.35 -30.02 -16.58
CA ALA A 229 -24.97 -31.40 -16.28
C ALA A 229 -26.20 -32.30 -16.07
N GLU A 230 -27.23 -31.81 -15.37
CA GLU A 230 -28.51 -32.52 -15.19
C GLU A 230 -29.24 -32.71 -16.52
N ARG A 231 -29.26 -31.69 -17.40
CA ARG A 231 -29.83 -31.79 -18.75
C ARG A 231 -29.07 -32.79 -19.62
N GLU A 232 -27.75 -32.76 -19.62
CA GLU A 232 -26.92 -33.71 -20.38
C GLU A 232 -27.09 -35.14 -19.88
N GLN A 233 -27.22 -35.34 -18.55
CA GLN A 233 -27.56 -36.65 -17.99
C GLN A 233 -28.96 -37.11 -18.39
N ALA A 234 -29.95 -36.23 -18.32
CA ALA A 234 -31.31 -36.55 -18.75
C ALA A 234 -31.37 -36.87 -20.26
N GLU A 235 -30.64 -36.12 -21.09
CA GLU A 235 -30.55 -36.38 -22.53
C GLU A 235 -29.83 -37.69 -22.83
N LYS A 236 -28.75 -38.02 -22.12
CA LYS A 236 -28.08 -39.33 -22.24
C LYS A 236 -29.03 -40.47 -21.90
N LEU A 237 -29.74 -40.38 -20.77
CA LEU A 237 -30.72 -41.39 -20.37
C LEU A 237 -31.87 -41.51 -21.38
N ALA A 238 -32.37 -40.39 -21.92
CA ALA A 238 -33.41 -40.39 -22.94
C ALA A 238 -32.91 -41.01 -24.26
N ARG A 239 -31.67 -40.73 -24.67
CA ARG A 239 -31.04 -41.36 -25.85
C ARG A 239 -30.83 -42.86 -25.65
N GLU A 240 -30.33 -43.28 -24.49
CA GLU A 240 -30.17 -44.71 -24.15
C GLU A 240 -31.53 -45.43 -24.14
N PHE A 241 -32.56 -44.79 -23.59
CA PHE A 241 -33.92 -45.33 -23.60
C PHE A 241 -34.48 -45.45 -25.02
N ALA A 242 -34.35 -44.40 -25.82
CA ALA A 242 -34.80 -44.38 -27.22
C ALA A 242 -34.03 -45.41 -28.09
N GLU A 243 -32.72 -45.56 -27.88
CA GLU A 243 -31.92 -46.59 -28.57
C GLU A 243 -32.37 -48.00 -28.17
N ARG A 244 -32.64 -48.22 -26.88
CA ARG A 244 -33.17 -49.51 -26.40
C ARG A 244 -34.56 -49.80 -26.97
N GLU A 245 -35.44 -48.81 -27.05
CA GLU A 245 -36.77 -48.95 -27.63
C GLU A 245 -36.69 -49.19 -29.15
N ALA A 246 -35.84 -48.46 -29.87
CA ALA A 246 -35.59 -48.67 -31.29
C ALA A 246 -35.03 -50.08 -31.56
N ARG A 247 -34.12 -50.57 -30.71
CA ARG A 247 -33.57 -51.92 -30.81
C ARG A 247 -34.63 -53.00 -30.58
N LEU A 248 -35.49 -52.82 -29.58
CA LEU A 248 -36.62 -53.72 -29.32
C LEU A 248 -37.64 -53.70 -30.47
N LYS A 249 -37.90 -52.53 -31.06
CA LYS A 249 -38.80 -52.40 -32.21
C LYS A 249 -38.23 -53.05 -33.47
N ALA A 250 -36.95 -52.82 -33.76
CA ALA A 250 -36.25 -53.48 -34.86
C ALA A 250 -36.20 -55.00 -34.69
N GLU A 251 -36.04 -55.50 -33.46
CA GLU A 251 -36.10 -56.95 -33.16
C GLU A 251 -37.50 -57.53 -33.41
N LYS A 252 -38.57 -56.83 -32.99
CA LYS A 252 -39.95 -57.22 -33.28
C LYS A 252 -40.28 -57.19 -34.77
N GLU A 253 -39.91 -56.11 -35.48
CA GLU A 253 -40.12 -56.00 -36.92
C GLU A 253 -39.33 -57.08 -37.69
N ALA A 254 -38.11 -57.41 -37.25
CA ALA A 254 -37.35 -58.52 -37.82
C ALA A 254 -38.00 -59.89 -37.55
N ALA A 255 -38.63 -60.08 -36.37
CA ALA A 255 -39.37 -61.30 -36.06
C ALA A 255 -40.66 -61.42 -36.88
N GLU A 256 -41.43 -60.34 -37.04
CA GLU A 256 -42.63 -60.29 -37.88
C GLU A 256 -42.31 -60.50 -39.36
N LEU A 257 -41.22 -59.92 -39.86
CA LEU A 257 -40.76 -60.13 -41.23
C LEU A 257 -40.38 -61.60 -41.48
N ARG A 258 -39.72 -62.26 -40.50
CA ARG A 258 -39.44 -63.70 -40.56
C ARG A 258 -40.71 -64.54 -40.57
N GLU A 259 -41.70 -64.19 -39.76
CA GLU A 259 -42.99 -64.89 -39.74
C GLU A 259 -43.78 -64.70 -41.05
N ALA A 260 -43.78 -63.48 -41.60
CA ALA A 260 -44.37 -63.17 -42.89
C ALA A 260 -43.69 -63.94 -44.03
N GLN A 261 -42.36 -63.98 -44.05
CA GLN A 261 -41.60 -64.77 -45.04
C GLN A 261 -41.92 -66.26 -44.96
N LEU A 262 -42.05 -66.83 -43.76
CA LEU A 262 -42.44 -68.23 -43.56
C LEU A 262 -43.87 -68.50 -44.07
N LYS A 263 -44.82 -67.60 -43.81
CA LYS A 263 -46.20 -67.71 -44.34
C LYS A 263 -46.22 -67.59 -45.86
N GLN A 264 -45.44 -66.70 -46.44
CA GLN A 264 -45.37 -66.48 -47.88
C GLN A 264 -44.74 -67.69 -48.59
N GLN A 265 -43.68 -68.28 -48.02
CA GLN A 265 -43.13 -69.56 -48.51
C GLN A 265 -44.14 -70.70 -48.44
N ALA A 266 -44.95 -70.79 -47.39
CA ALA A 266 -46.01 -71.80 -47.29
C ALA A 266 -47.10 -71.62 -48.36
N ILE A 267 -47.48 -70.38 -48.68
CA ILE A 267 -48.45 -70.06 -49.74
C ILE A 267 -47.86 -70.35 -51.14
N GLU A 268 -46.59 -70.05 -51.37
CA GLU A 268 -45.89 -70.33 -52.63
C GLU A 268 -45.78 -71.85 -52.88
N GLN A 269 -45.45 -72.63 -51.83
CA GLN A 269 -45.40 -74.09 -51.91
C GLN A 269 -46.78 -74.70 -52.16
N ALA A 270 -47.84 -74.16 -51.55
CA ALA A 270 -49.22 -74.59 -51.83
C ALA A 270 -49.64 -74.31 -53.29
N LYS A 271 -49.29 -73.12 -53.82
CA LYS A 271 -49.55 -72.78 -55.23
C LYS A 271 -48.77 -73.65 -56.21
N GLN A 272 -47.51 -73.97 -55.93
CA GLN A 272 -46.72 -74.88 -56.77
C GLN A 272 -47.28 -76.31 -56.75
N ALA A 273 -47.77 -76.79 -55.61
CA ALA A 273 -48.42 -78.09 -55.51
C ALA A 273 -49.75 -78.15 -56.31
N GLU A 274 -50.50 -77.05 -56.37
CA GLU A 274 -51.75 -76.98 -57.14
C GLU A 274 -51.50 -76.92 -58.66
N ILE A 275 -50.51 -76.13 -59.10
CA ILE A 275 -50.08 -76.07 -60.52
C ILE A 275 -49.58 -77.43 -61.01
N GLN A 276 -48.80 -78.16 -60.20
CA GLN A 276 -48.33 -79.51 -60.57
C GLN A 276 -49.50 -80.52 -60.66
N LYS A 277 -50.56 -80.34 -59.87
CA LYS A 277 -51.76 -81.19 -59.92
C LYS A 277 -52.59 -80.93 -61.17
N GLN A 278 -52.73 -79.68 -61.62
CA GLN A 278 -53.41 -79.34 -62.88
C GLN A 278 -52.62 -79.79 -64.12
N GLN A 279 -51.29 -79.69 -64.12
CA GLN A 279 -50.45 -80.16 -65.24
C GLN A 279 -50.49 -81.68 -65.42
N ALA A 280 -50.62 -82.45 -64.33
CA ALA A 280 -50.79 -83.90 -64.40
C ALA A 280 -52.13 -84.32 -65.03
N ILE A 281 -53.21 -83.57 -64.78
CA ILE A 281 -54.55 -83.87 -65.30
C ILE A 281 -54.67 -83.54 -66.81
N GLU A 282 -54.01 -82.48 -67.29
CA GLU A 282 -54.01 -82.15 -68.73
C GLU A 282 -53.12 -83.09 -69.56
N ALA A 283 -51.99 -83.55 -69.02
CA ALA A 283 -51.10 -84.49 -69.69
C ALA A 283 -51.75 -85.88 -69.92
N GLU A 284 -52.64 -86.32 -69.02
CA GLU A 284 -53.36 -87.60 -69.15
C GLU A 284 -54.51 -87.53 -70.17
N ARG A 285 -55.16 -86.36 -70.31
CA ARG A 285 -56.23 -86.13 -71.31
C ARG A 285 -55.70 -86.16 -72.75
N LEU A 286 -54.53 -85.60 -73.00
CA LEU A 286 -53.90 -85.57 -74.33
C LEU A 286 -53.38 -86.95 -74.78
N ARG A 287 -53.02 -87.85 -73.84
CA ARG A 287 -52.58 -89.21 -74.19
C ARG A 287 -53.72 -90.11 -74.69
N ILE A 288 -54.91 -89.99 -74.11
CA ILE A 288 -56.09 -90.82 -74.44
C ILE A 288 -56.66 -90.45 -75.82
N GLU A 289 -56.62 -89.16 -76.18
CA GLU A 289 -57.16 -88.66 -77.46
C GLU A 289 -56.25 -89.02 -78.65
N ALA A 290 -54.92 -89.04 -78.45
CA ALA A 290 -53.97 -89.47 -79.47
C ALA A 290 -53.97 -90.99 -79.72
N GLU A 291 -54.29 -91.80 -78.71
CA GLU A 291 -54.29 -93.27 -78.80
C GLU A 291 -55.55 -93.82 -79.53
N GLN A 292 -56.69 -93.13 -79.46
CA GLN A 292 -57.92 -93.50 -80.19
C GLN A 292 -57.88 -93.12 -81.68
N ALA A 293 -57.22 -92.02 -82.04
CA ALA A 293 -57.09 -91.59 -83.44
C ALA A 293 -56.16 -92.50 -84.28
N ALA A 294 -55.19 -93.15 -83.66
CA ALA A 294 -54.24 -94.04 -84.35
C ALA A 294 -54.83 -95.44 -84.68
N LYS A 295 -55.77 -95.96 -83.87
CA LYS A 295 -56.40 -97.28 -84.11
C LYS A 295 -57.40 -97.27 -85.27
N ILE A 296 -58.20 -96.21 -85.41
CA ILE A 296 -59.25 -96.12 -86.45
C ILE A 296 -58.65 -96.02 -87.86
N LYS A 297 -57.45 -95.43 -88.00
CA LYS A 297 -56.79 -95.25 -89.29
C LYS A 297 -56.06 -96.51 -89.79
N ALA A 298 -55.59 -97.37 -88.89
CA ALA A 298 -54.88 -98.60 -89.24
C ALA A 298 -55.83 -99.73 -89.72
N ASP A 299 -57.06 -99.78 -89.23
CA ASP A 299 -58.03 -100.83 -89.61
C ASP A 299 -58.66 -100.60 -91.00
N GLN A 300 -58.74 -99.35 -91.48
CA GLN A 300 -59.32 -99.04 -92.80
C GLN A 300 -58.37 -99.31 -93.98
N GLU A 301 -57.05 -99.24 -93.77
CA GLU A 301 -56.05 -99.43 -94.84
C GLU A 301 -55.70 -100.93 -95.08
N ALA A 302 -55.94 -101.81 -94.10
CA ALA A 302 -55.64 -103.25 -94.22
C ALA A 302 -56.70 -104.05 -95.02
N GLU A 303 -57.93 -103.55 -95.14
CA GLU A 303 -59.04 -104.27 -95.78
C GLU A 303 -59.11 -104.04 -97.30
N ALA A 304 -58.59 -102.91 -97.80
CA ALA A 304 -58.54 -102.59 -99.23
C ALA A 304 -57.53 -103.44 -100.04
N VAL A 305 -56.43 -103.88 -99.43
CA VAL A 305 -55.35 -104.63 -100.12
C VAL A 305 -55.69 -106.13 -100.31
N ARG A 306 -56.59 -106.70 -99.50
CA ARG A 306 -56.98 -108.13 -99.61
C ARG A 306 -57.98 -108.44 -100.71
N LEU A 307 -58.78 -107.45 -101.15
CA LEU A 307 -59.84 -107.69 -102.14
C LEU A 307 -59.32 -107.72 -103.58
N ALA A 308 -58.31 -106.89 -103.91
CA ALA A 308 -57.77 -106.78 -105.27
C ALA A 308 -56.98 -108.03 -105.73
N ASN A 309 -56.35 -108.77 -104.82
CA ASN A 309 -55.48 -109.89 -105.20
C ASN A 309 -56.27 -111.19 -105.54
N LYS A 310 -57.50 -111.35 -105.02
CA LYS A 310 -58.34 -112.53 -105.28
C LYS A 310 -58.98 -112.55 -106.66
N GLU A 311 -59.24 -111.38 -107.26
CA GLU A 311 -59.83 -111.30 -108.61
C GLU A 311 -58.80 -111.61 -109.71
N HIS A 312 -57.54 -111.19 -109.51
CA HIS A 312 -56.46 -111.42 -110.49
C HIS A 312 -56.17 -112.92 -110.70
N MET A 313 -56.08 -113.70 -109.61
CA MET A 313 -55.84 -115.14 -109.68
C MET A 313 -56.98 -115.92 -110.34
N ARG A 314 -58.23 -115.45 -110.19
CA ARG A 314 -59.41 -116.09 -110.81
C ARG A 314 -59.42 -115.95 -112.33
N SER A 315 -59.01 -114.79 -112.84
CA SER A 315 -58.97 -114.53 -114.30
C SER A 315 -57.99 -115.46 -115.01
N ILE A 316 -56.76 -115.57 -114.50
CA ILE A 316 -55.67 -116.34 -115.12
C ILE A 316 -55.99 -117.85 -115.13
N ASN A 317 -56.56 -118.37 -114.04
CA ASN A 317 -56.97 -119.78 -114.00
C ASN A 317 -58.09 -120.10 -115.01
N ARG A 318 -58.96 -119.14 -115.31
CA ARG A 318 -60.04 -119.33 -116.27
C ARG A 318 -59.54 -119.36 -117.71
N GLU A 319 -58.52 -118.55 -118.03
CA GLU A 319 -57.88 -118.58 -119.35
C GLU A 319 -57.16 -119.92 -119.61
N ILE A 320 -56.43 -120.43 -118.62
CA ILE A 320 -55.76 -121.73 -118.72
C ILE A 320 -56.78 -122.85 -118.90
N LEU A 321 -57.90 -122.79 -118.17
CA LEU A 321 -58.99 -123.77 -118.28
C LEU A 321 -59.54 -123.84 -119.70
N ASN A 322 -59.83 -122.69 -120.30
CA ASN A 322 -60.38 -122.61 -121.65
C ASN A 322 -59.39 -123.18 -122.69
N LYS A 323 -58.08 -122.89 -122.55
CA LYS A 323 -57.05 -123.40 -123.46
C LYS A 323 -56.82 -124.90 -123.32
N LEU A 324 -56.86 -125.45 -122.10
CA LEU A 324 -56.78 -126.90 -121.91
C LEU A 324 -57.98 -127.63 -122.54
N CYS A 325 -59.17 -127.02 -122.50
CA CYS A 325 -60.36 -127.58 -123.16
C CYS A 325 -60.25 -127.55 -124.70
N GLU A 326 -59.68 -126.50 -125.29
CA GLU A 326 -59.45 -126.40 -126.75
C GLU A 326 -58.50 -127.48 -127.31
N ILE A 327 -57.57 -127.99 -126.50
CA ILE A 327 -56.56 -128.99 -126.91
C ILE A 327 -57.12 -130.42 -126.77
N GLY A 328 -58.39 -130.58 -126.38
CA GLY A 328 -59.12 -131.85 -126.36
C GLY A 328 -59.27 -132.51 -124.97
N LEU A 329 -58.98 -131.80 -123.88
CA LEU A 329 -59.31 -132.27 -122.52
C LEU A 329 -60.75 -131.90 -122.14
N ASP A 330 -61.43 -132.75 -121.37
CA ASP A 330 -62.72 -132.39 -120.79
C ASP A 330 -62.55 -131.39 -119.62
N GLU A 331 -63.59 -130.62 -119.29
CA GLU A 331 -63.54 -129.56 -118.28
C GLU A 331 -63.15 -130.09 -116.89
N GLY A 332 -63.53 -131.32 -116.55
CA GLY A 332 -63.13 -131.99 -115.31
C GLY A 332 -61.63 -132.31 -115.28
N GLN A 333 -61.09 -132.86 -116.36
CA GLN A 333 -59.65 -133.12 -116.51
C GLN A 333 -58.82 -131.82 -116.53
N ALA A 334 -59.29 -130.77 -117.20
CA ALA A 334 -58.61 -129.47 -117.24
C ALA A 334 -58.50 -128.82 -115.84
N LYS A 335 -59.56 -128.87 -115.02
CA LYS A 335 -59.53 -128.39 -113.63
C LYS A 335 -58.57 -129.20 -112.76
N ALA A 336 -58.52 -130.51 -112.94
CA ALA A 336 -57.60 -131.37 -112.20
C ALA A 336 -56.14 -131.03 -112.50
N VAL A 337 -55.81 -130.76 -113.77
CA VAL A 337 -54.47 -130.34 -114.20
C VAL A 337 -54.10 -128.95 -113.63
N ILE A 338 -54.99 -127.95 -113.72
CA ILE A 338 -54.74 -126.60 -113.17
C ILE A 338 -54.52 -126.67 -111.65
N THR A 339 -55.32 -127.49 -110.96
CA THR A 339 -55.22 -127.69 -109.51
C THR A 339 -53.91 -128.38 -109.13
N ALA A 340 -53.50 -129.41 -109.89
CA ALA A 340 -52.23 -130.10 -109.65
C ALA A 340 -51.01 -129.17 -109.87
N ILE A 341 -51.05 -128.31 -110.89
CA ILE A 341 -49.98 -127.34 -111.16
C ILE A 341 -49.96 -126.22 -110.10
N ALA A 342 -51.12 -125.66 -109.72
CA ALA A 342 -51.20 -124.63 -108.67
C ALA A 342 -50.74 -125.13 -107.30
N ASN A 343 -50.93 -126.43 -107.02
CA ASN A 343 -50.45 -127.09 -105.81
C ASN A 343 -49.02 -127.66 -105.94
N ASN A 344 -48.28 -127.34 -107.01
CA ASN A 344 -46.92 -127.82 -107.30
C ASN A 344 -46.78 -129.37 -107.32
N GLN A 345 -47.84 -130.11 -107.63
CA GLN A 345 -47.84 -131.58 -107.68
C GLN A 345 -47.29 -132.13 -109.01
N VAL A 346 -47.10 -131.27 -110.02
CA VAL A 346 -46.45 -131.61 -111.29
C VAL A 346 -45.04 -130.97 -111.30
N PRO A 347 -43.96 -131.76 -111.17
CA PRO A 347 -42.61 -131.23 -111.17
C PRO A 347 -42.26 -130.48 -112.47
N HIS A 348 -41.53 -129.37 -112.34
CA HIS A 348 -41.04 -128.52 -113.44
C HIS A 348 -42.08 -127.67 -114.21
N VAL A 349 -43.31 -127.53 -113.71
CA VAL A 349 -44.37 -126.67 -114.31
C VAL A 349 -45.04 -125.81 -113.22
N SER A 350 -45.32 -124.52 -113.49
CA SER A 350 -46.03 -123.61 -112.57
C SER A 350 -46.88 -122.57 -113.31
N VAL A 351 -47.94 -122.06 -112.65
CA VAL A 351 -48.75 -120.94 -113.15
C VAL A 351 -48.23 -119.63 -112.54
N LYS A 352 -47.97 -118.62 -113.37
CA LYS A 352 -47.71 -117.24 -112.90
C LYS A 352 -49.04 -116.51 -112.80
N TYR A 353 -49.33 -115.97 -111.62
CA TYR A 353 -50.48 -115.10 -111.36
C TYR A 353 -50.10 -113.64 -111.42
#